data_AF-R8N9G8-F1
#
_entry.id   AF-R8N9G8-F1
#
_cell.length_a   1.000
_cell.length_b   1.000
_cell.length_c   1.000
_cell.angle_alpha   90.00
_cell.angle_beta   90.00
_cell.angle_gamma   90.00
#
_symmetry.space_group_name_H-M   'P 1'
#
loop_
_entity.id
_entity.type
_entity.pdbx_description
1 polymer ?
#
loop_
_entity_poly.entity_id
_entity_poly.type
_entity_poly.pdbx_seq_one_letter_code
_entity_poly.pdbx_strand_id
1 'polypeptide(L)'
;MAIQNNTNITVAQKKILNLEKKYFNELHKIVSTEQFQDDLKKIEDDIRSNYTRYENIWNLKNKLKVAAERLVTHHVYLASEFRGKITGLYPSAVSSDIGLQTEDAIICIDVKTNDINNNKGDFNNITAEKNQISFDNQKYPLIPTTSNLNPLSQYDPYYPIITIVVKIGYKDDGMSFNLVKNNSNYPTVQVACIPNGKISSLFDYNIIQGFKTYKYSTDKADVIFFDSKESALESFNFKESLIKIPNTNAYRDIASGKIWILTSKNKNPCMCVLVGGDTARINVEMLENRLDSSNNPWSGYKTIVLK
;
A
#
# COMPACT_ATOMS: atom_id res chain seq x y z
N MET A 1 12.80 -10.00 -13.01
CA MET A 1 12.56 -9.42 -11.68
C MET A 1 13.13 -8.02 -11.69
N ALA A 2 12.46 -7.02 -11.11
CA ALA A 2 13.00 -5.65 -11.10
C ALA A 2 14.14 -5.58 -10.08
N ILE A 3 15.36 -5.33 -10.56
CA ILE A 3 16.54 -5.17 -9.72
C ILE A 3 16.87 -3.69 -9.70
N GLN A 4 17.10 -3.14 -8.50
CA GLN A 4 17.51 -1.74 -8.39
C GLN A 4 18.89 -1.56 -9.05
N ASN A 5 18.99 -0.68 -10.04
CA ASN A 5 20.25 -0.34 -10.71
C ASN A 5 20.61 1.12 -10.42
N ASN A 6 21.72 1.31 -9.70
CA ASN A 6 22.23 2.61 -9.30
C ASN A 6 23.33 3.16 -10.22
N THR A 7 23.48 2.62 -11.43
CA THR A 7 24.42 3.15 -12.42
C THR A 7 23.99 4.57 -12.83
N ASN A 8 24.91 5.53 -12.80
CA ASN A 8 24.68 6.92 -13.22
C ASN A 8 23.57 7.68 -12.44
N ILE A 9 23.38 7.38 -11.16
CA ILE A 9 22.41 8.09 -10.33
C ILE A 9 22.77 9.57 -10.11
N THR A 10 21.76 10.44 -10.21
CA THR A 10 21.90 11.89 -9.98
C THR A 10 22.07 12.23 -8.50
N VAL A 11 22.55 13.45 -8.19
CA VAL A 11 22.66 13.95 -6.80
C VAL A 11 21.30 13.93 -6.09
N ALA A 12 20.23 14.31 -6.78
CA ALA A 12 18.88 14.28 -6.23
C ALA A 12 18.42 12.85 -5.88
N GLN A 13 18.68 11.88 -6.77
CA GLN A 13 18.37 10.48 -6.51
C GLN A 13 19.20 9.92 -5.35
N LYS A 14 20.50 10.25 -5.25
CA LYS A 14 21.34 9.88 -4.10
C LYS A 14 20.74 10.37 -2.78
N LYS A 15 20.30 11.63 -2.73
CA LYS A 15 19.64 12.20 -1.55
C LYS A 15 18.39 11.41 -1.19
N ILE A 16 17.52 11.11 -2.15
CA ILE A 16 16.27 10.37 -1.92
C ILE A 16 16.54 8.95 -1.40
N LEU A 17 17.46 8.20 -2.02
CA LEU A 17 17.83 6.86 -1.58
C LEU A 17 18.29 6.84 -0.11
N ASN A 18 19.07 7.84 0.30
CA ASN A 18 19.55 7.95 1.67
C ASN A 18 18.43 8.33 2.64
N LEU A 19 17.53 9.24 2.25
CA LEU A 19 16.39 9.65 3.07
C LEU A 19 15.39 8.51 3.27
N GLU A 20 15.10 7.74 2.21
CA GLU A 20 14.26 6.54 2.32
C GLU A 20 14.84 5.55 3.33
N LYS A 21 16.15 5.26 3.25
CA LYS A 21 16.83 4.39 4.22
C LYS A 21 16.83 4.97 5.63
N LYS A 22 17.11 6.27 5.79
CA LYS A 22 17.15 6.97 7.10
C LYS A 22 15.80 6.84 7.80
N TYR A 23 14.73 7.35 7.18
CA TYR A 23 13.42 7.43 7.82
C TYR A 23 12.72 6.08 7.94
N PHE A 24 12.98 5.14 7.03
CA PHE A 24 12.53 3.76 7.21
C PHE A 24 13.13 3.14 8.48
N ASN A 25 14.45 3.27 8.68
CA ASN A 25 15.10 2.69 9.85
C ASN A 25 14.65 3.35 11.16
N GLU A 26 14.42 4.67 11.14
CA GLU A 26 13.87 5.41 12.28
C GLU A 26 12.48 4.91 12.65
N LEU A 27 11.56 4.83 11.69
CA LEU A 27 10.20 4.32 11.96
C LEU A 27 10.23 2.85 12.40
N HIS A 28 11.04 2.02 11.75
CA HIS A 28 11.19 0.62 12.14
C HIS A 28 11.68 0.50 13.59
N LYS A 29 12.65 1.33 14.01
CA LYS A 29 13.14 1.34 15.40
C LYS A 29 12.01 1.65 16.38
N ILE A 30 11.16 2.63 16.08
CA ILE A 30 10.01 3.01 16.91
C ILE A 30 9.05 1.83 17.08
N VAL A 31 8.58 1.24 15.98
CA VAL A 31 7.58 0.15 16.05
C VAL A 31 8.17 -1.16 16.60
N SER A 32 9.50 -1.27 16.68
CA SER A 32 10.18 -2.42 17.29
C SER A 32 10.32 -2.30 18.80
N THR A 33 10.06 -1.14 19.41
CA THR A 33 10.24 -0.94 20.86
C THR A 33 9.26 -1.76 21.68
N GLU A 34 9.67 -2.17 22.88
CA GLU A 34 8.77 -2.87 23.82
C GLU A 34 7.55 -2.01 24.15
N GLN A 35 7.73 -0.70 24.36
CA GLN A 35 6.63 0.22 24.65
C GLN A 35 5.58 0.24 23.54
N PHE A 36 5.98 0.29 22.26
CA PHE A 36 5.03 0.21 21.14
C PHE A 36 4.26 -1.12 21.15
N GLN A 37 4.96 -2.23 21.38
CA GLN A 37 4.36 -3.56 21.42
C GLN A 37 3.41 -3.74 22.60
N ASP A 38 3.73 -3.19 23.76
CA ASP A 38 2.89 -3.28 24.95
C ASP A 38 1.64 -2.39 24.82
N ASP A 39 1.76 -1.21 24.24
CA ASP A 39 0.59 -0.39 23.94
C ASP A 39 -0.30 -1.04 22.86
N LEU A 40 0.28 -1.75 21.90
CA LEU A 40 -0.48 -2.54 20.94
C LEU A 40 -1.25 -3.70 21.62
N LYS A 41 -0.65 -4.38 22.60
CA LYS A 41 -1.34 -5.40 23.42
C LYS A 41 -2.46 -4.79 24.28
N LYS A 42 -2.25 -3.60 24.86
CA LYS A 42 -3.33 -2.89 25.59
C LYS A 42 -4.53 -2.59 24.69
N ILE A 43 -4.29 -2.22 23.43
CA ILE A 43 -5.36 -2.03 22.44
C ILE A 43 -6.11 -3.34 22.18
N GLU A 44 -5.40 -4.45 22.03
CA GLU A 44 -6.03 -5.78 21.91
C GLU A 44 -6.89 -6.12 23.12
N ASP A 45 -6.38 -5.93 24.33
CA ASP A 45 -7.09 -6.20 25.58
C ASP A 45 -8.35 -5.33 25.72
N ASP A 46 -8.27 -4.04 25.35
CA ASP A 46 -9.41 -3.13 25.36
C ASP A 46 -10.49 -3.55 24.36
N ILE A 47 -10.12 -3.87 23.12
CA ILE A 47 -11.06 -4.34 22.08
C ILE A 47 -11.72 -5.64 22.53
N ARG A 48 -10.97 -6.57 23.11
CA ARG A 48 -11.51 -7.84 23.62
C ARG A 48 -12.50 -7.62 24.76
N SER A 49 -12.12 -6.80 25.74
CA SER A 49 -12.93 -6.54 26.93
C SER A 49 -14.23 -5.80 26.59
N ASN A 50 -14.23 -5.02 25.51
CA ASN A 50 -15.36 -4.22 25.08
C ASN A 50 -15.97 -4.71 23.76
N TYR A 51 -15.70 -5.94 23.32
CA TYR A 51 -15.99 -6.38 21.94
C TYR A 51 -17.46 -6.17 21.55
N THR A 52 -18.40 -6.71 22.35
CA THR A 52 -19.86 -6.57 22.12
C THR A 52 -20.30 -5.10 22.13
N ARG A 53 -19.68 -4.27 22.96
CA ARG A 53 -19.98 -2.83 23.01
C ARG A 53 -19.53 -2.15 21.71
N TYR A 54 -18.30 -2.41 21.26
CA TYR A 54 -17.75 -1.81 20.04
C TYR A 54 -18.47 -2.26 18.78
N GLU A 55 -18.92 -3.52 18.72
CA GLU A 55 -19.76 -4.01 17.64
C GLU A 55 -21.05 -3.19 17.48
N ASN A 56 -21.73 -2.90 18.60
CA ASN A 56 -23.00 -2.19 18.59
C ASN A 56 -22.88 -0.67 18.39
N ILE A 57 -21.80 -0.04 18.87
CA ILE A 57 -21.65 1.42 18.76
C ILE A 57 -21.10 1.81 17.39
N TRP A 58 -20.11 1.08 16.88
CA TRP A 58 -19.30 1.57 15.76
C TRP A 58 -19.68 0.98 14.40
N ASN A 59 -20.35 -0.18 14.34
CA ASN A 59 -20.56 -0.93 13.08
C ASN A 59 -19.30 -0.96 12.19
N LEU A 60 -18.11 -0.85 12.80
CA LEU A 60 -16.86 -0.75 12.09
C LEU A 60 -16.43 -2.17 11.79
N LYS A 61 -16.41 -2.50 10.49
CA LYS A 61 -15.86 -3.76 9.99
C LYS A 61 -14.42 -4.01 10.50
N ASN A 62 -13.68 -2.94 10.82
CA ASN A 62 -12.29 -3.00 11.27
C ASN A 62 -12.11 -2.25 12.59
N LYS A 63 -12.16 -2.98 13.71
CA LYS A 63 -12.09 -2.43 15.06
C LYS A 63 -10.71 -1.88 15.43
N LEU A 64 -9.65 -2.35 14.77
CA LEU A 64 -8.27 -1.96 15.06
C LEU A 64 -7.86 -0.63 14.39
N LYS A 65 -8.46 -0.29 13.25
CA LYS A 65 -8.00 0.78 12.35
C LYS A 65 -7.66 2.09 13.08
N VAL A 66 -8.63 2.67 13.80
CA VAL A 66 -8.46 3.97 14.46
C VAL A 66 -7.43 3.90 15.60
N ALA A 67 -7.41 2.81 16.37
CA ALA A 67 -6.47 2.63 17.46
C ALA A 67 -5.02 2.46 16.94
N ALA A 68 -4.85 1.75 15.82
CA ALA A 68 -3.56 1.60 15.14
C ALA A 68 -3.01 2.93 14.63
N GLU A 69 -3.84 3.74 13.96
CA GLU A 69 -3.44 5.09 13.50
C GLU A 69 -2.98 5.96 14.67
N ARG A 70 -3.74 5.97 15.77
CA ARG A 70 -3.40 6.70 17.00
C ARG A 70 -2.10 6.19 17.64
N LEU A 71 -1.91 4.88 17.70
CA LEU A 71 -0.71 4.26 18.24
C LEU A 71 0.53 4.70 17.47
N VAL A 72 0.53 4.52 16.14
CA VAL A 72 1.68 4.90 15.30
C VAL A 72 1.93 6.40 15.40
N THR A 73 0.88 7.23 15.34
CA THR A 73 1.00 8.68 15.51
C THR A 73 1.66 9.03 16.85
N HIS A 74 1.11 8.54 17.96
CA HIS A 74 1.61 8.82 19.31
C HIS A 74 3.11 8.51 19.45
N HIS A 75 3.51 7.32 19.00
CA HIS A 75 4.89 6.87 19.09
C HIS A 75 5.83 7.66 18.19
N VAL A 76 5.41 8.03 16.98
CA VAL A 76 6.20 8.89 16.09
C VAL A 76 6.44 10.27 16.71
N TYR A 77 5.43 10.88 17.35
CA TYR A 77 5.59 12.19 17.96
C TYR A 77 6.44 12.20 19.24
N LEU A 78 6.46 11.10 19.99
CA LEU A 78 7.24 11.01 21.24
C LEU A 78 8.67 10.52 21.04
N ALA A 79 8.89 9.67 20.04
CA ALA A 79 10.18 9.05 19.80
C ALA A 79 11.28 10.07 19.50
N SER A 80 12.44 9.89 20.13
CA SER A 80 13.64 10.72 19.91
C SER A 80 14.08 10.78 18.45
N GLU A 81 13.78 9.72 17.71
CA GLU A 81 14.04 9.54 16.29
C GLU A 81 13.36 10.61 15.45
N PHE A 82 12.19 11.11 15.86
CA PHE A 82 11.37 12.06 15.11
C PHE A 82 11.14 13.39 15.85
N ARG A 83 10.92 13.36 17.17
CA ARG A 83 10.50 14.53 17.97
C ARG A 83 11.36 15.78 17.77
N GLY A 84 12.67 15.62 17.63
CA GLY A 84 13.60 16.75 17.40
C GLY A 84 13.76 17.16 15.94
N LYS A 85 13.23 16.38 14.99
CA LYS A 85 13.36 16.59 13.54
C LYS A 85 12.09 17.13 12.89
N ILE A 86 10.93 16.94 13.52
CA ILE A 86 9.64 17.43 13.01
C ILE A 86 9.63 18.95 13.09
N THR A 87 9.54 19.61 11.95
CA THR A 87 9.44 21.07 11.83
C THR A 87 8.01 21.53 11.55
N GLY A 88 7.10 20.62 11.20
CA GLY A 88 5.70 20.94 10.93
C GLY A 88 4.87 19.75 10.45
N LEU A 89 3.62 20.04 10.09
CA LEU A 89 2.72 19.11 9.41
C LEU A 89 2.89 19.25 7.90
N TYR A 90 2.72 18.15 7.16
CA TYR A 90 2.52 18.23 5.72
C TYR A 90 1.04 18.47 5.40
N PRO A 91 0.65 19.65 4.88
CA PRO A 91 -0.75 20.05 4.83
C PRO A 91 -1.53 19.50 3.62
N SER A 92 -0.90 18.73 2.74
CA SER A 92 -1.56 18.17 1.56
C SER A 92 -2.65 17.19 1.95
N ALA A 93 -3.85 17.37 1.39
CA ALA A 93 -4.94 16.39 1.51
C ALA A 93 -4.68 15.10 0.70
N VAL A 94 -3.73 15.14 -0.24
CA VAL A 94 -3.23 13.96 -0.94
C VAL A 94 -1.98 13.49 -0.21
N SER A 95 -2.16 12.59 0.75
CA SER A 95 -1.12 11.95 1.54
C SER A 95 -1.62 10.65 2.18
N SER A 96 -0.72 9.99 2.92
CA SER A 96 -1.05 8.93 3.87
C SER A 96 -1.76 9.46 5.14
N ASP A 97 -2.14 8.56 6.06
CA ASP A 97 -2.81 8.90 7.32
C ASP A 97 -2.05 9.92 8.18
N ILE A 98 -0.71 9.88 8.13
CA ILE A 98 0.17 10.80 8.84
C ILE A 98 1.08 11.50 7.82
N GLY A 99 1.11 12.83 7.85
CA GLY A 99 2.01 13.66 7.02
C GLY A 99 2.81 14.64 7.87
N LEU A 100 4.12 14.44 7.94
CA LEU A 100 5.03 15.25 8.76
C LEU A 100 6.08 15.92 7.89
N GLN A 101 6.43 17.15 8.22
CA GLN A 101 7.60 17.82 7.66
C GLN A 101 8.77 17.71 8.63
N THR A 102 9.93 17.34 8.09
CA THR A 102 11.20 17.37 8.81
C THR A 102 12.15 18.40 8.21
N GLU A 103 13.36 18.50 8.75
CA GLU A 103 14.42 19.36 8.24
C GLU A 103 14.87 19.07 6.80
N ASP A 104 14.60 17.88 6.25
CA ASP A 104 15.15 17.45 4.95
C ASP A 104 14.17 16.64 4.07
N ALA A 105 12.98 16.31 4.59
CA ALA A 105 12.01 15.45 3.93
C ALA A 105 10.56 15.77 4.37
N ILE A 106 9.60 15.27 3.58
CA ILE A 106 8.23 15.04 4.03
C ILE A 106 8.07 13.55 4.28
N ILE A 107 7.58 13.16 5.46
CA ILE A 107 7.36 11.77 5.84
C ILE A 107 5.85 11.50 5.83
N CYS A 108 5.43 10.63 4.91
CA CYS A 108 4.07 10.13 4.82
C CYS A 108 4.03 8.71 5.37
N ILE A 109 3.30 8.50 6.47
CA ILE A 109 3.13 7.18 7.09
C ILE A 109 1.70 6.72 6.90
N ASP A 110 1.55 5.56 6.26
CA ASP A 110 0.26 4.93 6.02
C ASP A 110 0.07 3.75 6.97
N VAL A 111 -0.99 3.78 7.77
CA VAL A 111 -1.27 2.76 8.76
C VAL A 111 -2.36 1.85 8.24
N LYS A 112 -1.97 0.61 7.94
CA LYS A 112 -2.91 -0.42 7.48
C LYS A 112 -3.14 -1.44 8.58
N THR A 113 -4.33 -2.02 8.60
CA THR A 113 -4.60 -3.19 9.43
C THR A 113 -5.16 -4.30 8.55
N ASN A 114 -4.81 -5.54 8.85
CA ASN A 114 -5.25 -6.68 8.06
C ASN A 114 -5.72 -7.84 8.94
N ASP A 115 -6.98 -8.24 8.71
CA ASP A 115 -7.57 -9.42 9.31
C ASP A 115 -7.19 -10.68 8.51
N ILE A 116 -6.44 -11.59 9.11
CA ILE A 116 -6.02 -12.82 8.42
C ILE A 116 -7.17 -13.81 8.20
N ASN A 117 -8.26 -13.73 8.95
CA ASN A 117 -9.37 -14.66 8.80
C ASN A 117 -10.08 -14.39 7.47
N ASN A 118 -10.33 -13.11 7.17
CA ASN A 118 -11.06 -12.70 5.97
C ASN A 118 -10.15 -12.36 4.78
N ASN A 119 -8.91 -11.92 5.01
CA ASN A 119 -8.02 -11.37 3.96
C ASN A 119 -6.62 -12.03 3.96
N LYS A 120 -6.56 -13.34 4.18
CA LYS A 120 -5.31 -14.13 4.22
C LYS A 120 -4.42 -13.92 2.99
N GLY A 121 -5.02 -13.91 1.79
CA GLY A 121 -4.31 -13.77 0.51
C GLY A 121 -3.64 -12.40 0.31
N ASP A 122 -4.08 -11.36 1.03
CA ASP A 122 -3.48 -10.03 0.99
C ASP A 122 -2.44 -9.82 2.09
N PHE A 123 -2.29 -10.75 3.03
CA PHE A 123 -1.48 -10.51 4.22
C PHE A 123 0.00 -10.29 3.93
N ASN A 124 0.56 -11.03 3.00
CA ASN A 124 1.97 -10.90 2.62
C ASN A 124 2.17 -9.87 1.49
N ASN A 125 1.11 -9.22 1.03
CA ASN A 125 1.20 -8.16 0.04
C ASN A 125 1.31 -6.80 0.71
N ILE A 126 2.25 -5.97 0.25
CA ILE A 126 2.22 -4.54 0.52
C ILE A 126 1.39 -3.88 -0.56
N THR A 127 0.35 -3.18 -0.16
CA THR A 127 -0.52 -2.45 -1.07
C THR A 127 -0.39 -0.96 -0.83
N ALA A 128 -0.47 -0.18 -1.90
CA ALA A 128 -0.52 1.27 -1.81
C ALA A 128 -1.56 1.81 -2.80
N GLU A 129 -2.37 2.76 -2.34
CA GLU A 129 -3.36 3.45 -3.16
C GLU A 129 -2.70 4.60 -3.93
N LYS A 130 -3.38 5.10 -4.97
CA LYS A 130 -2.90 6.23 -5.79
C LYS A 130 -2.46 7.46 -5.01
N ASN A 131 -3.06 7.76 -3.86
CA ASN A 131 -2.68 8.90 -3.00
C ASN A 131 -1.45 8.63 -2.12
N GLN A 132 -0.94 7.39 -2.13
CA GLN A 132 0.19 6.91 -1.32
C GLN A 132 1.43 6.65 -2.19
N ILE A 133 1.29 6.68 -3.52
CA ILE A 133 2.37 6.42 -4.48
C ILE A 133 2.63 7.64 -5.35
N SER A 134 3.91 7.87 -5.64
CA SER A 134 4.38 8.95 -6.51
C SER A 134 5.15 8.46 -7.74
N PHE A 135 5.34 7.15 -7.86
CA PHE A 135 6.16 6.54 -8.89
C PHE A 135 5.40 6.22 -10.17
N ASP A 136 6.14 6.20 -11.27
CA ASP A 136 5.66 5.68 -12.55
C ASP A 136 5.91 4.18 -12.64
N ASN A 137 5.01 3.46 -13.31
CA ASN A 137 5.15 2.02 -13.53
C ASN A 137 4.78 1.64 -14.97
N GLN A 138 5.72 1.01 -15.68
CA GLN A 138 5.59 0.62 -17.08
C GLN A 138 5.38 -0.90 -17.28
N LYS A 139 5.43 -1.70 -16.22
CA LYS A 139 5.28 -3.16 -16.30
C LYS A 139 3.96 -3.61 -16.96
N TYR A 140 2.89 -2.84 -16.78
CA TYR A 140 1.56 -3.13 -17.31
C TYR A 140 1.11 -2.00 -18.25
N PRO A 141 1.64 -1.90 -19.47
CA PRO A 141 1.42 -0.75 -20.35
C PRO A 141 -0.05 -0.58 -20.76
N LEU A 142 -0.82 -1.67 -20.78
CA LEU A 142 -2.26 -1.66 -21.08
C LEU A 142 -3.13 -1.32 -19.87
N ILE A 143 -2.57 -1.29 -18.66
CA ILE A 143 -3.29 -0.97 -17.43
C ILE A 143 -2.56 0.18 -16.76
N PRO A 144 -2.92 1.44 -17.10
CA PRO A 144 -2.22 2.58 -16.54
C PRO A 144 -2.38 2.57 -15.02
N THR A 145 -1.28 2.91 -14.34
CA THR A 145 -1.27 3.15 -12.89
C THR A 145 -1.46 4.65 -12.67
N THR A 146 -2.36 5.02 -11.78
CA THR A 146 -2.52 6.41 -11.37
C THR A 146 -1.72 6.65 -10.08
N SER A 147 -0.84 7.64 -10.10
CA SER A 147 -0.07 8.11 -8.95
C SER A 147 -0.42 9.57 -8.71
N ASN A 148 -1.12 9.85 -7.61
CA ASN A 148 -1.60 11.19 -7.26
C ASN A 148 -0.64 11.93 -6.32
N LEU A 149 0.19 11.20 -5.57
CA LEU A 149 1.15 11.82 -4.66
C LEU A 149 2.29 12.42 -5.48
N ASN A 150 2.61 13.69 -5.24
CA ASN A 150 3.81 14.27 -5.83
C ASN A 150 5.06 13.61 -5.22
N PRO A 151 6.16 13.44 -5.99
CA PRO A 151 7.39 12.91 -5.44
C PRO A 151 8.17 13.94 -4.60
N LEU A 152 7.86 15.23 -4.74
CA LEU A 152 8.40 16.33 -3.94
C LEU A 152 7.22 17.13 -3.36
N SER A 153 7.41 17.72 -2.19
CA SER A 153 6.48 18.72 -1.63
C SER A 153 6.21 19.81 -2.65
N GLN A 154 4.97 20.31 -2.68
CA GLN A 154 4.59 21.49 -3.45
C GLN A 154 4.78 22.80 -2.65
N TYR A 155 5.13 22.69 -1.38
CA TYR A 155 5.37 23.81 -0.47
C TYR A 155 6.87 24.03 -0.30
N ASP A 156 7.30 25.28 -0.18
CA ASP A 156 8.69 25.63 0.13
C ASP A 156 9.02 25.28 1.59
N PRO A 157 10.13 24.57 1.87
CA PRO A 157 11.05 23.94 0.91
C PRO A 157 10.49 22.67 0.25
N TYR A 158 10.76 22.52 -1.05
CA TYR A 158 10.28 21.43 -1.94
C TYR A 158 10.93 20.07 -1.62
N TYR A 159 10.79 19.60 -0.39
CA TYR A 159 11.43 18.39 0.11
C TYR A 159 10.92 17.10 -0.54
N PRO A 160 11.77 16.07 -0.68
CA PRO A 160 11.31 14.76 -1.11
C PRO A 160 10.25 14.17 -0.18
N ILE A 161 9.23 13.54 -0.77
CA ILE A 161 8.18 12.84 -0.02
C ILE A 161 8.56 11.36 0.12
N ILE A 162 8.71 10.91 1.36
CA ILE A 162 9.08 9.54 1.72
C ILE A 162 7.83 8.86 2.26
N THR A 163 7.37 7.81 1.57
CA THR A 163 6.18 7.05 2.00
C THR A 163 6.59 5.74 2.67
N ILE A 164 6.08 5.50 3.88
CA ILE A 164 6.30 4.27 4.63
C ILE A 164 4.94 3.69 5.05
N VAL A 165 4.72 2.41 4.80
CA VAL A 165 3.53 1.68 5.25
C VAL A 165 3.85 0.95 6.55
N VAL A 166 3.00 1.10 7.56
CA VAL A 166 2.98 0.28 8.77
C VAL A 166 1.71 -0.54 8.76
N LYS A 167 1.82 -1.86 8.57
CA LYS A 167 0.68 -2.77 8.50
C LYS A 167 0.63 -3.68 9.72
N ILE A 168 -0.50 -3.70 10.43
CA ILE A 168 -0.70 -4.50 11.64
C ILE A 168 -1.67 -5.65 11.37
N GLY A 169 -1.25 -6.87 11.70
CA GLY A 169 -2.02 -8.09 11.52
C GLY A 169 -2.87 -8.45 12.75
N TYR A 170 -4.13 -8.79 12.52
CA TYR A 170 -5.03 -9.29 13.55
C TYR A 170 -5.93 -10.43 13.03
N LYS A 171 -6.70 -11.03 13.93
CA LYS A 171 -7.75 -12.02 13.70
C LYS A 171 -9.04 -11.45 14.31
N ASP A 172 -10.09 -11.37 13.51
CA ASP A 172 -11.44 -11.08 13.99
C ASP A 172 -12.39 -12.08 13.33
N ASP A 173 -13.20 -12.77 14.11
CA ASP A 173 -14.18 -13.77 13.63
C ASP A 173 -15.64 -13.34 13.86
N GLY A 174 -15.85 -12.08 14.28
CA GLY A 174 -17.17 -11.56 14.65
C GLY A 174 -17.57 -11.84 16.10
N MET A 175 -16.80 -12.66 16.84
CA MET A 175 -17.06 -12.97 18.25
C MET A 175 -15.84 -12.66 19.14
N SER A 176 -14.64 -12.66 18.57
CA SER A 176 -13.38 -12.50 19.26
C SER A 176 -12.42 -11.66 18.42
N PHE A 177 -11.46 -11.03 19.10
CA PHE A 177 -10.40 -10.23 18.48
C PHE A 177 -9.06 -10.63 19.07
N ASN A 178 -8.05 -10.87 18.23
CA ASN A 178 -6.67 -11.08 18.69
C ASN A 178 -5.68 -10.51 17.68
N LEU A 179 -4.55 -9.97 18.15
CA LEU A 179 -3.41 -9.70 17.28
C LEU A 179 -2.85 -11.02 16.76
N VAL A 180 -2.24 -10.99 15.57
CA VAL A 180 -1.47 -12.15 15.13
C VAL A 180 -0.17 -12.20 15.95
N LYS A 181 0.09 -13.32 16.61
CA LYS A 181 1.28 -13.57 17.44
C LYS A 181 1.90 -14.91 17.08
N ASN A 182 3.18 -15.09 17.39
CA ASN A 182 3.92 -16.37 17.25
C ASN A 182 3.80 -17.00 15.85
N ASN A 183 3.75 -16.19 14.79
CA ASN A 183 3.59 -16.68 13.43
C ASN A 183 4.44 -15.89 12.44
N SER A 184 5.56 -16.47 12.02
CA SER A 184 6.47 -15.84 11.05
C SER A 184 5.87 -15.70 9.65
N ASN A 185 4.91 -16.55 9.28
CA ASN A 185 4.21 -16.44 8.00
C ASN A 185 3.15 -15.33 8.00
N TYR A 186 2.77 -14.86 9.20
CA TYR A 186 1.81 -13.79 9.40
C TYR A 186 2.33 -12.85 10.50
N PRO A 187 3.39 -12.07 10.24
CA PRO A 187 3.98 -11.18 11.25
C PRO A 187 2.98 -10.16 11.79
N THR A 188 3.09 -9.85 13.08
CA THR A 188 2.21 -8.90 13.78
C THR A 188 2.30 -7.51 13.18
N VAL A 189 3.51 -7.04 12.87
CA VAL A 189 3.74 -5.74 12.22
C VAL A 189 4.60 -5.96 10.99
N GLN A 190 4.27 -5.27 9.90
CA GLN A 190 5.06 -5.18 8.68
C GLN A 190 5.33 -3.70 8.39
N VAL A 191 6.56 -3.36 8.08
CA VAL A 191 6.97 -2.00 7.71
C VAL A 191 7.55 -2.04 6.31
N ALA A 192 7.09 -1.17 5.41
CA ALA A 192 7.54 -1.13 4.02
C ALA A 192 7.80 0.29 3.54
N CYS A 193 8.98 0.56 2.99
CA CYS A 193 9.32 1.82 2.33
C CYS A 193 8.87 1.76 0.87
N ILE A 194 7.95 2.63 0.48
CA ILE A 194 7.46 2.73 -0.90
C ILE A 194 8.42 3.64 -1.69
N PRO A 195 8.95 3.20 -2.85
CA PRO A 195 9.87 4.01 -3.62
C PRO A 195 9.27 5.36 -4.06
N ASN A 196 10.02 6.43 -3.89
CA ASN A 196 9.69 7.75 -4.39
C ASN A 196 9.72 7.80 -5.93
N GLY A 197 8.85 8.60 -6.54
CA GLY A 197 8.77 8.68 -8.00
C GLY A 197 10.00 9.21 -8.72
N LYS A 198 10.89 9.98 -8.07
CA LYS A 198 12.14 10.43 -8.70
C LYS A 198 13.18 9.32 -8.86
N ILE A 199 12.97 8.16 -8.24
CA ILE A 199 13.85 6.99 -8.36
C ILE A 199 13.20 5.84 -9.12
N SER A 200 12.04 6.04 -9.76
CA SER A 200 11.35 4.96 -10.52
C SER A 200 12.21 4.33 -11.61
N SER A 201 13.03 5.14 -12.28
CA SER A 201 13.96 4.67 -13.32
C SER A 201 15.01 3.70 -12.79
N LEU A 202 15.34 3.75 -11.49
CA LEU A 202 16.30 2.83 -10.87
C LEU A 202 15.74 1.42 -10.74
N PHE A 203 14.42 1.24 -10.90
CA PHE A 203 13.73 -0.04 -10.87
C PHE A 203 13.18 -0.43 -12.25
N ASP A 204 13.69 0.16 -13.34
CA ASP A 204 13.18 0.00 -14.70
C ASP A 204 11.67 0.25 -14.80
N TYR A 205 11.13 1.15 -13.96
CA TYR A 205 9.70 1.42 -13.84
C TYR A 205 8.86 0.14 -13.57
N ASN A 206 9.44 -0.85 -12.88
CA ASN A 206 8.86 -2.16 -12.63
C ASN A 206 8.64 -2.39 -11.13
N ILE A 207 7.89 -1.47 -10.51
CA ILE A 207 7.67 -1.45 -9.06
C ILE A 207 6.48 -2.32 -8.65
N ILE A 208 5.46 -2.40 -9.50
CA ILE A 208 4.19 -3.07 -9.21
C ILE A 208 4.23 -4.54 -9.65
N GLN A 209 3.80 -5.46 -8.77
CA GLN A 209 3.62 -6.87 -9.11
C GLN A 209 2.20 -7.24 -9.57
N GLY A 210 1.24 -6.36 -9.33
CA GLY A 210 -0.14 -6.48 -9.77
C GLY A 210 -1.04 -5.47 -9.07
N PHE A 211 -2.34 -5.60 -9.22
CA PHE A 211 -3.31 -4.72 -8.58
C PHE A 211 -4.23 -5.51 -7.65
N LYS A 212 -4.59 -4.91 -6.51
CA LYS A 212 -5.61 -5.42 -5.59
C LYS A 212 -7.01 -5.04 -6.06
N THR A 213 -7.16 -3.81 -6.54
CA THR A 213 -8.40 -3.27 -7.10
C THR A 213 -8.12 -2.56 -8.42
N TYR A 214 -9.15 -2.47 -9.24
CA TYR A 214 -9.13 -1.86 -10.55
C TYR A 214 -10.14 -0.72 -10.63
N LYS A 215 -9.86 0.28 -11.45
CA LYS A 215 -10.77 1.38 -11.77
C LYS A 215 -11.51 1.06 -13.06
N TYR A 216 -12.83 1.16 -13.02
CA TYR A 216 -13.70 0.92 -14.18
C TYR A 216 -14.29 2.23 -14.69
N SER A 217 -14.71 2.24 -15.95
CA SER A 217 -15.44 3.35 -16.53
C SER A 217 -16.77 3.58 -15.79
N THR A 218 -17.14 4.85 -15.66
CA THR A 218 -18.42 5.27 -15.08
C THR A 218 -19.51 5.38 -16.14
N ASP A 219 -19.16 5.31 -17.42
CA ASP A 219 -20.12 5.42 -18.51
C ASP A 219 -21.02 4.18 -18.57
N LYS A 220 -22.33 4.39 -18.69
CA LYS A 220 -23.29 3.29 -18.76
C LYS A 220 -23.06 2.38 -19.97
N ALA A 221 -22.58 2.94 -21.08
CA ALA A 221 -22.24 2.20 -22.29
C ALA A 221 -21.04 1.26 -22.11
N ASP A 222 -20.24 1.48 -21.07
CA ASP A 222 -19.04 0.69 -20.75
C ASP A 222 -19.30 -0.40 -19.70
N VAL A 223 -20.57 -0.77 -19.53
CA VAL A 223 -21.03 -1.81 -18.62
C VAL A 223 -22.08 -2.67 -19.32
N ILE A 224 -21.80 -3.96 -19.43
CA ILE A 224 -22.72 -4.93 -20.03
C ILE A 224 -23.03 -5.99 -18.99
N PHE A 225 -24.31 -6.12 -18.63
CA PHE A 225 -24.78 -7.13 -17.67
C PHE A 225 -25.10 -8.44 -18.38
N PHE A 226 -24.90 -9.53 -17.64
CA PHE A 226 -25.16 -10.88 -18.12
C PHE A 226 -25.90 -11.67 -17.04
N ASP A 227 -26.70 -12.64 -17.47
CA ASP A 227 -27.44 -13.53 -16.57
C ASP A 227 -26.49 -14.47 -15.80
N SER A 228 -25.32 -14.76 -16.36
CA SER A 228 -24.30 -15.60 -15.75
C SER A 228 -22.87 -15.17 -16.10
N LYS A 229 -21.88 -15.70 -15.39
CA LYS A 229 -20.46 -15.44 -15.73
C LYS A 229 -20.07 -16.15 -17.02
N GLU A 230 -20.64 -17.33 -17.25
CA GLU A 230 -20.39 -18.18 -18.41
C GLU A 230 -20.85 -17.46 -19.69
N SER A 231 -22.07 -16.91 -19.68
CA SER A 231 -22.60 -16.15 -20.83
C SER A 231 -21.81 -14.87 -21.12
N ALA A 232 -21.29 -14.21 -20.07
CA ALA A 232 -20.39 -13.07 -20.22
C ALA A 232 -19.07 -13.47 -20.91
N LEU A 233 -18.44 -14.56 -20.47
CA LEU A 233 -17.18 -15.05 -21.04
C LEU A 233 -17.38 -15.50 -22.49
N GLU A 234 -18.42 -16.27 -22.80
CA GLU A 234 -18.74 -16.70 -24.16
C GLU A 234 -18.90 -15.50 -25.10
N SER A 235 -19.64 -14.46 -24.68
CA SER A 235 -19.88 -13.27 -25.51
C SER A 235 -18.60 -12.54 -25.93
N PHE A 236 -17.56 -12.56 -25.09
CA PHE A 236 -16.29 -11.87 -25.33
C PHE A 236 -15.19 -12.75 -25.92
N ASN A 237 -15.21 -14.06 -25.64
CA ASN A 237 -14.19 -15.00 -26.11
C ASN A 237 -14.15 -15.13 -27.65
N PHE A 238 -15.23 -14.77 -28.35
CA PHE A 238 -15.33 -14.84 -29.81
C PHE A 238 -15.03 -13.54 -30.55
N LYS A 239 -14.95 -12.38 -29.87
CA LYS A 239 -14.89 -11.06 -30.51
C LYS A 239 -13.64 -10.25 -30.18
N GLU A 240 -12.93 -10.58 -29.10
CA GLU A 240 -11.85 -9.75 -28.59
C GLU A 240 -10.56 -10.53 -28.34
N SER A 241 -9.43 -9.83 -28.31
CA SER A 241 -8.14 -10.43 -28.01
C SER A 241 -7.99 -10.61 -26.50
N LEU A 242 -7.90 -11.87 -26.05
CA LEU A 242 -7.59 -12.18 -24.66
C LEU A 242 -6.21 -11.63 -24.27
N ILE A 243 -6.17 -10.76 -23.26
CA ILE A 243 -4.96 -10.29 -22.62
C ILE A 243 -4.87 -10.83 -21.20
N LYS A 244 -3.69 -11.30 -20.82
CA LYS A 244 -3.42 -11.69 -19.43
C LYS A 244 -3.03 -10.46 -18.64
N ILE A 245 -3.78 -10.20 -17.58
CA ILE A 245 -3.47 -9.14 -16.62
C ILE A 245 -3.21 -9.77 -15.25
N PRO A 246 -2.65 -9.04 -14.28
CA PRO A 246 -2.33 -9.63 -12.98
C PRO A 246 -3.55 -10.27 -12.32
N ASN A 247 -3.47 -11.57 -12.06
CA ASN A 247 -4.47 -12.36 -11.35
C ASN A 247 -5.82 -12.57 -12.07
N THR A 248 -5.97 -12.16 -13.32
CA THR A 248 -7.22 -12.36 -14.07
C THR A 248 -7.05 -12.20 -15.59
N ASN A 249 -8.09 -12.56 -16.34
CA ASN A 249 -8.18 -12.36 -17.77
C ASN A 249 -8.92 -11.06 -18.08
N ALA A 250 -8.47 -10.35 -19.11
CA ALA A 250 -9.20 -9.24 -19.70
C ALA A 250 -9.24 -9.41 -21.22
N TYR A 251 -10.17 -8.73 -21.86
CA TYR A 251 -10.45 -8.85 -23.28
C TYR A 251 -10.24 -7.47 -23.90
N ARG A 252 -9.49 -7.40 -24.99
CA ARG A 252 -9.21 -6.14 -25.68
C ARG A 252 -9.97 -6.11 -27.00
N ASP A 253 -10.86 -5.14 -27.12
CA ASP A 253 -11.44 -4.75 -28.40
C ASP A 253 -10.36 -4.07 -29.24
N ILE A 254 -10.02 -4.64 -30.39
CA ILE A 254 -9.01 -4.09 -31.28
C ILE A 254 -9.50 -2.78 -31.91
N ALA A 255 -10.79 -2.67 -32.20
CA ALA A 255 -11.36 -1.53 -32.92
C ALA A 255 -11.42 -0.28 -32.03
N SER A 256 -11.97 -0.41 -30.82
CA SER A 256 -12.05 0.72 -29.88
C SER A 256 -10.82 0.87 -28.97
N GLY A 257 -9.97 -0.16 -28.87
CA GLY A 257 -8.86 -0.22 -27.92
C GLY A 257 -9.29 -0.43 -26.46
N LYS A 258 -10.60 -0.54 -26.19
CA LYS A 258 -11.14 -0.75 -24.84
C LYS A 258 -10.73 -2.11 -24.31
N ILE A 259 -10.54 -2.16 -22.99
CA ILE A 259 -10.20 -3.39 -22.27
C ILE A 259 -11.38 -3.73 -21.38
N TRP A 260 -12.00 -4.88 -21.60
CA TRP A 260 -13.12 -5.38 -20.84
C TRP A 260 -12.68 -6.44 -19.85
N ILE A 261 -13.28 -6.41 -18.67
CA ILE A 261 -12.98 -7.38 -17.62
C ILE A 261 -14.28 -7.85 -16.97
N LEU A 262 -14.35 -9.14 -16.72
CA LEU A 262 -15.46 -9.75 -16.00
C LEU A 262 -15.39 -9.35 -14.53
N THR A 263 -16.48 -8.78 -14.04
CA THR A 263 -16.66 -8.36 -12.65
C THR A 263 -18.12 -8.50 -12.23
N SER A 264 -18.51 -7.94 -11.09
CA SER A 264 -19.90 -7.86 -10.69
C SER A 264 -20.27 -6.49 -10.14
N LYS A 265 -21.49 -6.04 -10.46
CA LYS A 265 -22.11 -4.84 -9.89
C LYS A 265 -23.44 -5.25 -9.27
N ASN A 266 -23.66 -4.91 -8.00
CA ASN A 266 -24.85 -5.33 -7.23
C ASN A 266 -25.11 -6.84 -7.29
N LYS A 267 -24.05 -7.65 -7.21
CA LYS A 267 -24.05 -9.12 -7.33
C LYS A 267 -24.41 -9.68 -8.72
N ASN A 268 -24.69 -8.83 -9.70
CA ASN A 268 -24.94 -9.27 -11.07
C ASN A 268 -23.61 -9.33 -11.85
N PRO A 269 -23.32 -10.44 -12.56
CA PRO A 269 -22.19 -10.52 -13.48
C PRO A 269 -22.25 -9.43 -14.53
N CYS A 270 -21.12 -8.81 -14.81
CA CYS A 270 -21.01 -7.81 -15.87
C CYS A 270 -19.60 -7.75 -16.44
N MET A 271 -19.50 -7.36 -17.71
CA MET A 271 -18.26 -6.92 -18.33
C MET A 271 -18.19 -5.40 -18.19
N CYS A 272 -17.09 -4.90 -17.64
CA CYS A 272 -16.85 -3.46 -17.48
C CYS A 272 -15.58 -3.05 -18.22
N VAL A 273 -15.57 -1.85 -18.80
CA VAL A 273 -14.33 -1.27 -19.33
C VAL A 273 -13.39 -0.92 -18.18
N LEU A 274 -12.20 -1.49 -18.23
CA LEU A 274 -11.07 -1.23 -17.35
C LEU A 274 -10.37 0.07 -17.78
N VAL A 275 -10.25 1.01 -16.86
CA VAL A 275 -9.59 2.30 -17.08
C VAL A 275 -8.18 2.33 -16.49
N GLY A 276 -7.90 1.48 -15.49
CA GLY A 276 -6.57 1.37 -14.89
C GLY A 276 -6.55 0.57 -13.61
N GLY A 277 -5.36 0.44 -13.02
CA GLY A 277 -5.19 -0.08 -11.67
C GLY A 277 -5.46 1.00 -10.63
N ASP A 278 -6.09 0.65 -9.50
CA ASP A 278 -6.44 1.62 -8.46
C ASP A 278 -5.61 1.43 -7.18
N THR A 279 -5.56 0.22 -6.61
CA THR A 279 -4.66 -0.13 -5.51
C THR A 279 -3.55 -1.05 -6.01
N ALA A 280 -2.31 -0.57 -6.01
CA ALA A 280 -1.13 -1.32 -6.42
C ALA A 280 -0.73 -2.35 -5.36
N ARG A 281 -0.28 -3.54 -5.80
CA ARG A 281 0.52 -4.47 -4.99
C ARG A 281 1.98 -4.25 -5.34
N ILE A 282 2.78 -3.90 -4.34
CA ILE A 282 4.21 -3.64 -4.47
C ILE A 282 4.97 -4.96 -4.36
N ASN A 283 6.04 -5.11 -5.14
CA ASN A 283 6.90 -6.29 -5.08
C ASN A 283 7.75 -6.26 -3.81
N VAL A 284 7.43 -7.14 -2.84
CA VAL A 284 8.14 -7.21 -1.55
C VAL A 284 9.60 -7.59 -1.71
N GLU A 285 9.93 -8.55 -2.58
CA GLU A 285 11.32 -8.97 -2.81
C GLU A 285 12.20 -7.82 -3.32
N MET A 286 11.63 -6.92 -4.12
CA MET A 286 12.34 -5.71 -4.56
C MET A 286 12.55 -4.70 -3.42
N LEU A 287 11.62 -4.62 -2.46
CA LEU A 287 11.81 -3.81 -1.25
C LEU A 287 12.85 -4.42 -0.31
N GLU A 288 12.99 -5.74 -0.27
CA GLU A 288 13.99 -6.44 0.55
C GLU A 288 15.41 -6.27 0.01
N ASN A 289 15.55 -6.21 -1.33
CA ASN A 289 16.84 -6.16 -2.03
C ASN A 289 17.19 -4.74 -2.51
N ARG A 290 17.11 -3.75 -1.62
CA ARG A 290 17.36 -2.35 -1.95
C ARG A 290 18.83 -1.97 -1.81
N LEU A 291 19.22 -0.93 -2.55
CA LEU A 291 20.54 -0.30 -2.48
C LEU A 291 20.41 1.14 -1.99
N ASP A 292 21.36 1.59 -1.16
CA ASP A 292 21.53 3.01 -0.84
C ASP A 292 22.36 3.73 -1.91
N SER A 293 22.60 5.04 -1.74
CA SER A 293 23.35 5.82 -2.72
C SER A 293 24.82 5.40 -2.93
N SER A 294 25.36 4.61 -2.01
CA SER A 294 26.72 4.06 -2.04
C SER A 294 26.75 2.60 -2.49
N ASN A 295 25.63 2.08 -3.01
CA ASN A 295 25.44 0.69 -3.41
C ASN A 295 25.54 -0.31 -2.25
N ASN A 296 25.41 0.13 -1.00
CA ASN A 296 25.30 -0.82 0.10
C ASN A 296 23.87 -1.38 0.15
N PRO A 297 23.72 -2.70 0.33
CA PRO A 297 22.41 -3.30 0.47
C PRO A 297 21.72 -2.84 1.76
N TRP A 298 20.40 -2.72 1.69
CA TRP A 298 19.54 -2.56 2.85
C TRP A 298 18.15 -3.09 2.52
N SER A 299 17.39 -3.50 3.55
CA SER A 299 16.01 -3.90 3.37
C SER A 299 15.06 -2.76 3.71
N GLY A 300 14.24 -2.37 2.73
CA GLY A 300 13.09 -1.49 2.86
C GLY A 300 11.81 -2.22 3.25
N TYR A 301 11.89 -3.49 3.65
CA TYR A 301 10.78 -4.26 4.19
C TYR A 301 11.22 -5.05 5.44
N LYS A 302 10.52 -4.86 6.55
CA LYS A 302 10.84 -5.54 7.82
C LYS A 302 9.57 -5.98 8.53
N THR A 303 9.70 -7.01 9.36
CA THR A 303 8.58 -7.66 10.04
C THR A 303 8.87 -7.85 11.52
N ILE A 304 7.86 -7.73 12.36
CA ILE A 304 7.93 -7.96 13.80
C ILE A 304 6.88 -9.00 14.17
N VAL A 305 7.28 -10.01 14.95
CA VAL A 305 6.40 -11.06 15.47
C VAL A 305 6.35 -10.90 16.99
N LEU A 306 5.17 -10.53 17.50
CA LEU A 306 4.91 -10.53 18.93
C LEU A 306 4.88 -11.96 19.46
N LYS A 307 5.38 -12.11 20.69
CA LYS A 307 5.24 -13.33 21.49
C LYS A 307 3.90 -13.33 22.23
#